data_AF-A0A8J4UXA7-F1
#
_entry.id   AF-A0A8J4UXA7-F1
#
_cell.length_a   1.000
_cell.length_b   1.000
_cell.length_c   1.000
_cell.angle_alpha   90.00
_cell.angle_beta   90.00
_cell.angle_gamma   90.00
#
_symmetry.space_group_name_H-M   'P 1'
#
loop_
_entity.id
_entity.type
_entity.pdbx_description
1 polymer ?
#
loop_
_entity_poly.entity_id
_entity_poly.type
_entity_poly.pdbx_seq_one_letter_code
_entity_poly.pdbx_strand_id
1 'polypeptide(L)'
;MSDEYQHQEVEEQEQQINVQDIKDSIYGIVDKEHIDVELIRDLIQKIQQLEINDAIDSIKHENYHIIRLMCREAGRSIDTQLVTEIVQFINGVSNEIKEIINIIIEEQGFKWIIPNLFMVDERTTALYYLDLINFILTQDEYSDSNSFQNEFNRLDSIFLESLIDLALVYNGYYDTAPLYKCFYTMFGYQKNTICDNYSPLVRKLYSIQKAPEFGPELIALLNRDIEYKLLPQCLSLINDLFSFSQEFNIGCFFYTLDIKVIIDIIIREIHNLDEMDPARWQYLEVLSNIIDHSEYQKLEYKVQDIRSVVSDLLDERSTEKDPISGTLAQTILNKLQNFSL
;
A
#
# COMPACT_ATOMS: atom_id res chain seq x y z
N MET A 1 12.44 -54.16 4.13
CA MET A 1 11.80 -53.59 2.92
C MET A 1 10.30 -53.82 2.85
N SER A 2 9.69 -54.84 3.47
CA SER A 2 8.21 -54.93 3.57
C SER A 2 7.64 -54.11 4.72
N ASP A 3 8.33 -54.07 5.86
CA ASP A 3 7.77 -53.55 7.11
C ASP A 3 7.86 -52.01 7.22
N GLU A 4 8.83 -51.38 6.54
CA GLU A 4 8.93 -49.91 6.42
C GLU A 4 7.85 -49.31 5.50
N TYR A 5 7.47 -50.03 4.44
CA TYR A 5 6.40 -49.61 3.53
C TYR A 5 5.01 -49.74 4.18
N GLN A 6 4.79 -50.78 5.00
CA GLN A 6 3.54 -50.93 5.75
C GLN A 6 3.38 -49.89 6.87
N HIS A 7 4.48 -49.40 7.47
CA HIS A 7 4.40 -48.33 8.45
C HIS A 7 4.08 -46.97 7.82
N GLN A 8 4.63 -46.66 6.64
CA GLN A 8 4.31 -45.43 5.91
C GLN A 8 2.86 -45.39 5.44
N GLU A 9 2.29 -46.51 4.94
CA GLU A 9 0.89 -46.55 4.53
C GLU A 9 -0.11 -46.37 5.68
N VAL A 10 0.24 -46.79 6.90
CA VAL A 10 -0.62 -46.61 8.08
C VAL A 10 -0.55 -45.18 8.61
N GLU A 11 0.63 -44.57 8.63
CA GLU A 11 0.78 -43.16 9.02
C GLU A 11 0.09 -42.20 8.02
N GLU A 12 0.18 -42.47 6.72
CA GLU A 12 -0.54 -41.69 5.70
C GLU A 12 -2.08 -41.82 5.83
N GLN A 13 -2.58 -43.01 6.18
CA GLN A 13 -4.02 -43.22 6.41
C GLN A 13 -4.52 -42.57 7.70
N GLU A 14 -3.75 -42.61 8.78
CA GLU A 14 -4.10 -41.93 10.04
C GLU A 14 -4.09 -40.40 9.90
N GLN A 15 -3.14 -39.85 9.12
CA GLN A 15 -3.10 -38.43 8.80
C GLN A 15 -4.30 -38.01 7.93
N GLN A 16 -4.67 -38.81 6.92
CA GLN A 16 -5.84 -38.52 6.07
C GLN A 16 -7.16 -38.56 6.84
N ILE A 17 -7.33 -39.50 7.77
CA ILE A 17 -8.54 -39.59 8.62
C ILE A 17 -8.64 -38.35 9.52
N ASN A 18 -7.54 -37.91 10.12
CA ASN A 18 -7.51 -36.72 10.98
C ASN A 18 -7.87 -35.44 10.19
N VAL A 19 -7.34 -35.28 8.98
CA VAL A 19 -7.68 -34.13 8.12
C VAL A 19 -9.17 -34.11 7.76
N GLN A 20 -9.75 -35.26 7.42
CA GLN A 20 -11.18 -35.33 7.08
C GLN A 20 -12.07 -35.01 8.30
N ASP A 21 -11.72 -35.51 9.48
CA ASP A 21 -12.46 -35.21 10.72
C ASP A 21 -12.43 -33.71 11.05
N ILE A 22 -11.30 -33.03 10.83
CA ILE A 22 -11.18 -31.57 11.00
C ILE A 22 -12.08 -30.85 9.99
N LYS A 23 -12.06 -31.24 8.70
CA LYS A 23 -12.90 -30.65 7.66
C LYS A 23 -14.39 -30.82 7.96
N ASP A 24 -14.82 -32.01 8.34
CA ASP A 24 -16.21 -32.30 8.71
C ASP A 24 -16.64 -31.46 9.92
N SER A 25 -15.74 -31.26 10.89
CA SER A 25 -16.02 -30.36 12.01
C SER A 25 -16.11 -28.90 11.59
N ILE A 26 -15.30 -28.42 10.64
CA ILE A 26 -15.40 -27.05 10.11
C ILE A 26 -16.76 -26.86 9.45
N TYR A 27 -17.15 -27.77 8.55
CA TYR A 27 -18.42 -27.68 7.84
C TYR A 27 -19.62 -27.74 8.79
N GLY A 28 -19.57 -28.59 9.82
CA GLY A 28 -20.62 -28.63 10.85
C GLY A 28 -20.74 -27.35 11.70
N ILE A 29 -19.70 -26.50 11.76
CA ILE A 29 -19.79 -25.17 12.39
C ILE A 29 -20.38 -24.16 11.40
N VAL A 30 -19.97 -24.22 10.14
CA VAL A 30 -20.40 -23.32 9.06
C VAL A 30 -21.89 -23.44 8.77
N ASP A 31 -22.43 -24.66 8.86
CA ASP A 31 -23.86 -24.94 8.64
C ASP A 31 -24.80 -24.32 9.70
N LYS A 32 -24.26 -23.73 10.77
CA LYS A 32 -25.06 -23.10 11.83
C LYS A 32 -25.53 -21.72 11.39
N GLU A 33 -26.83 -21.45 11.51
CA GLU A 33 -27.43 -20.13 11.21
C GLU A 33 -26.83 -18.98 12.04
N HIS A 34 -26.32 -19.30 13.24
CA HIS A 34 -25.67 -18.37 14.14
C HIS A 34 -24.36 -18.96 14.67
N ILE A 35 -23.30 -18.16 14.57
CA ILE A 35 -21.97 -18.49 15.05
C ILE A 35 -21.63 -17.44 16.11
N ASP A 36 -21.26 -17.89 17.30
CA ASP A 36 -20.79 -17.03 18.37
C ASP A 36 -19.26 -16.88 18.32
N VAL A 37 -18.74 -16.02 19.20
CA VAL A 37 -17.31 -15.72 19.32
C VAL A 37 -16.45 -16.98 19.48
N GLU A 38 -16.91 -17.94 20.29
CA GLU A 38 -16.15 -19.15 20.59
C GLU A 38 -16.09 -20.09 19.37
N LEU A 39 -17.18 -20.18 18.61
CA LEU A 39 -17.21 -20.95 17.38
C LEU A 39 -16.31 -20.35 16.28
N ILE A 40 -16.18 -19.01 16.21
CA ILE A 40 -15.22 -18.38 15.27
C ILE A 40 -13.78 -18.72 15.67
N ARG A 41 -13.44 -18.64 16.96
CA ARG A 41 -12.11 -19.00 17.46
C ARG A 41 -11.77 -20.46 17.19
N ASP A 42 -12.70 -21.37 17.48
CA ASP A 42 -12.55 -22.79 17.19
C ASP A 42 -12.35 -23.04 15.69
N LEU A 43 -13.09 -22.32 14.84
CA LEU A 43 -12.95 -22.43 13.39
C LEU A 43 -11.58 -21.92 12.90
N ILE A 44 -11.09 -20.78 13.39
CA ILE A 44 -9.74 -20.27 13.07
C ILE A 44 -8.69 -21.30 13.49
N GLN A 45 -8.78 -21.83 14.71
CA GLN A 45 -7.82 -22.80 15.24
C GLN A 45 -7.81 -24.09 14.42
N LYS A 46 -8.99 -24.59 14.00
CA LYS A 46 -9.11 -25.79 13.17
C LYS A 46 -8.54 -25.59 11.77
N ILE A 47 -8.79 -24.45 11.14
CA ILE A 47 -8.20 -24.14 9.82
C ILE A 47 -6.67 -24.06 9.92
N GLN A 48 -6.13 -23.47 11.01
CA GLN A 48 -4.68 -23.38 11.23
C GLN A 48 -4.01 -24.74 11.48
N GLN A 49 -4.76 -25.80 11.78
CA GLN A 49 -4.25 -27.17 11.93
C GLN A 49 -4.15 -27.91 10.59
N LEU A 50 -4.79 -27.40 9.53
CA LEU A 50 -4.75 -28.00 8.21
C LEU A 50 -3.48 -27.59 7.45
N GLU A 51 -3.04 -28.45 6.52
CA GLU A 51 -2.06 -28.05 5.52
C GLU A 51 -2.65 -26.97 4.60
N ILE A 52 -1.76 -26.18 3.97
CA ILE A 52 -2.16 -24.99 3.22
C ILE A 52 -3.22 -25.26 2.15
N ASN A 53 -3.11 -26.37 1.40
CA ASN A 53 -4.07 -26.74 0.36
C ASN A 53 -5.44 -27.11 0.95
N ASP A 54 -5.44 -27.87 2.04
CA ASP A 54 -6.65 -28.28 2.73
C ASP A 54 -7.36 -27.09 3.40
N ALA A 55 -6.59 -26.18 3.99
CA ALA A 55 -7.10 -24.92 4.53
C ALA A 55 -7.74 -24.06 3.43
N ILE A 56 -7.08 -23.93 2.28
CA ILE A 56 -7.61 -23.17 1.13
C ILE A 56 -8.91 -23.80 0.62
N ASP A 57 -8.97 -25.13 0.48
CA ASP A 57 -10.18 -25.83 0.05
C ASP A 57 -11.33 -25.63 1.04
N SER A 58 -11.07 -25.72 2.34
CA SER A 58 -12.07 -25.44 3.37
C SER A 58 -12.54 -23.99 3.37
N ILE A 59 -11.65 -23.03 3.14
CA ILE A 59 -12.01 -21.60 3.03
C ILE A 59 -12.84 -21.34 1.77
N LYS A 60 -12.53 -21.99 0.64
CA LYS A 60 -13.26 -21.85 -0.63
C LYS A 60 -14.63 -22.52 -0.62
N HIS A 61 -14.86 -23.43 0.32
CA HIS A 61 -16.11 -24.16 0.47
C HIS A 61 -17.32 -23.21 0.53
N GLU A 62 -18.41 -23.61 -0.15
CA GLU A 62 -19.65 -22.82 -0.27
C GLU A 62 -19.46 -21.35 -0.64
N ASN A 63 -18.58 -21.08 -1.62
CA ASN A 63 -18.31 -19.72 -2.10
C ASN A 63 -17.85 -18.79 -0.97
N TYR A 64 -16.87 -19.28 -0.20
CA TYR A 64 -16.23 -18.55 0.88
C TYR A 64 -17.17 -18.20 2.03
N HIS A 65 -18.10 -19.11 2.36
CA HIS A 65 -19.10 -18.87 3.39
C HIS A 65 -18.47 -18.51 4.75
N ILE A 66 -17.37 -19.18 5.10
CA ILE A 66 -16.56 -18.92 6.31
C ILE A 66 -16.14 -17.45 6.42
N ILE A 67 -15.57 -16.90 5.35
CA ILE A 67 -15.07 -15.52 5.33
C ILE A 67 -16.24 -14.54 5.47
N ARG A 68 -17.37 -14.81 4.81
CA ARG A 68 -18.59 -14.00 4.95
C ARG A 68 -19.11 -14.00 6.38
N LEU A 69 -19.12 -15.17 7.04
CA LEU A 69 -19.54 -15.31 8.43
C LEU A 69 -18.64 -14.50 9.36
N MET A 70 -17.31 -14.62 9.19
CA MET A 70 -16.34 -13.82 9.96
C MET A 70 -16.54 -12.31 9.74
N CYS A 71 -16.72 -11.85 8.49
CA CYS A 71 -16.93 -10.43 8.20
C CYS A 71 -18.21 -9.90 8.85
N ARG A 72 -19.31 -10.69 8.83
CA ARG A 72 -20.58 -10.31 9.45
C ARG A 72 -20.49 -10.22 10.96
N GLU A 73 -19.78 -11.16 11.59
CA GLU A 73 -19.59 -11.14 13.03
C GLU A 73 -18.64 -10.02 13.45
N ALA A 74 -17.54 -9.81 12.72
CA ALA A 74 -16.65 -8.65 12.92
C ALA A 74 -17.42 -7.32 12.83
N GLY A 75 -18.38 -7.23 11.91
CA GLY A 75 -19.24 -6.05 11.75
C GLY A 75 -20.25 -5.80 12.88
N ARG A 76 -20.51 -6.80 13.74
CA ARG A 76 -21.49 -6.73 14.84
C ARG A 76 -20.84 -6.79 16.23
N SER A 77 -19.63 -7.35 16.29
CA SER A 77 -18.92 -7.60 17.54
C SER A 77 -18.46 -6.29 18.20
N ILE A 78 -18.59 -6.26 19.53
CA ILE A 78 -17.96 -5.24 20.39
C ILE A 78 -16.62 -5.74 20.96
N ASP A 79 -16.30 -7.01 20.77
CA ASP A 79 -15.04 -7.62 21.19
C ASP A 79 -13.96 -7.29 20.14
N THR A 80 -13.15 -6.27 20.44
CA THR A 80 -12.05 -5.81 19.58
C THR A 80 -10.96 -6.87 19.41
N GLN A 81 -10.81 -7.77 20.38
CA GLN A 81 -9.86 -8.88 20.31
C GLN A 81 -10.31 -9.91 19.27
N LEU A 82 -11.60 -10.26 19.26
CA LEU A 82 -12.16 -11.13 18.21
C LEU A 82 -11.96 -10.52 16.82
N VAL A 83 -12.27 -9.23 16.65
CA VAL A 83 -12.08 -8.56 15.35
C VAL A 83 -10.60 -8.61 14.94
N THR A 84 -9.67 -8.43 15.88
CA THR A 84 -8.23 -8.53 15.63
C THR A 84 -7.84 -9.94 15.18
N GLU A 85 -8.34 -10.98 15.86
CA GLU A 85 -8.08 -12.39 15.51
C GLU A 85 -8.60 -12.70 14.09
N ILE A 86 -9.77 -12.18 13.72
CA ILE A 86 -10.33 -12.29 12.36
C ILE A 86 -9.43 -11.59 11.34
N VAL A 87 -8.96 -10.37 11.62
CA VAL A 87 -8.06 -9.64 10.70
C VAL A 87 -6.73 -10.37 10.52
N GLN A 88 -6.15 -10.88 11.60
CA GLN A 88 -4.92 -11.67 11.54
C GLN A 88 -5.09 -12.94 10.70
N PHE A 89 -6.21 -13.65 10.92
CA PHE A 89 -6.55 -14.82 10.13
C PHE A 89 -6.66 -14.47 8.64
N ILE A 90 -7.44 -13.42 8.31
CA ILE A 90 -7.61 -12.93 6.94
C ILE A 90 -6.27 -12.60 6.30
N ASN A 91 -5.41 -11.80 6.96
CA ASN A 91 -4.09 -11.46 6.43
C ASN A 91 -3.21 -12.69 6.19
N GLY A 92 -3.34 -13.72 7.02
CA GLY A 92 -2.61 -14.98 6.86
C GLY A 92 -3.00 -15.76 5.61
N VAL A 93 -4.27 -15.71 5.21
CA VAL A 93 -4.79 -16.49 4.08
C VAL A 93 -4.94 -15.69 2.79
N SER A 94 -4.98 -14.35 2.87
CA SER A 94 -5.28 -13.48 1.74
C SER A 94 -4.17 -13.46 0.68
N ASN A 95 -2.93 -13.81 1.06
CA ASN A 95 -1.83 -13.98 0.10
C ASN A 95 -2.06 -15.15 -0.86
N GLU A 96 -2.73 -16.21 -0.39
CA GLU A 96 -3.03 -17.41 -1.19
C GLU A 96 -4.40 -17.32 -1.89
N ILE A 97 -5.32 -16.53 -1.35
CA ILE A 97 -6.71 -16.41 -1.81
C ILE A 97 -7.08 -14.94 -1.96
N LYS A 98 -6.78 -14.35 -3.12
CA LYS A 98 -7.03 -12.93 -3.39
C LYS A 98 -8.52 -12.58 -3.42
N GLU A 99 -9.37 -13.54 -3.75
CA GLU A 99 -10.83 -13.38 -3.83
C GLU A 99 -11.45 -12.98 -2.48
N ILE A 100 -10.75 -13.22 -1.37
CA ILE A 100 -11.15 -12.77 -0.03
C ILE A 100 -11.39 -11.26 0.00
N ILE A 101 -10.63 -10.46 -0.75
CA ILE A 101 -10.82 -9.01 -0.80
C ILE A 101 -12.22 -8.65 -1.32
N ASN A 102 -12.69 -9.30 -2.38
CA ASN A 102 -14.03 -9.03 -2.91
C ASN A 102 -15.10 -9.30 -1.88
N ILE A 103 -14.94 -10.37 -1.11
CA ILE A 103 -15.88 -10.74 -0.06
C ILE A 103 -15.88 -9.68 1.05
N ILE A 104 -14.71 -9.21 1.46
CA ILE A 104 -14.60 -8.14 2.46
C ILE A 104 -15.28 -6.86 1.97
N ILE A 105 -15.08 -6.49 0.70
CA ILE A 105 -15.72 -5.31 0.09
C ILE A 105 -17.24 -5.49 0.02
N GLU A 106 -17.72 -6.65 -0.44
CA GLU A 106 -19.16 -6.97 -0.53
C GLU A 106 -19.84 -6.95 0.84
N GLU A 107 -19.16 -7.44 1.88
CA GLU A 107 -19.65 -7.46 3.27
C GLU A 107 -19.35 -6.14 4.01
N GLN A 108 -18.99 -5.07 3.29
CA GLN A 108 -18.78 -3.72 3.81
C GLN A 108 -17.69 -3.62 4.89
N GLY A 109 -16.56 -4.28 4.63
CA GLY A 109 -15.45 -4.46 5.56
C GLY A 109 -14.94 -3.18 6.21
N PHE A 110 -14.89 -2.07 5.47
CA PHE A 110 -14.35 -0.81 5.99
C PHE A 110 -15.17 -0.25 7.16
N LYS A 111 -16.45 -0.62 7.29
CA LYS A 111 -17.28 -0.22 8.44
C LYS A 111 -16.73 -0.69 9.79
N TRP A 112 -16.07 -1.85 9.82
CA TRP A 112 -15.53 -2.41 11.05
C TRP A 112 -14.00 -2.37 11.08
N ILE A 113 -13.33 -2.41 9.92
CA ILE A 113 -11.86 -2.30 9.87
C ILE A 113 -11.41 -0.92 10.35
N ILE A 114 -12.00 0.16 9.85
CA ILE A 114 -11.54 1.54 10.12
C ILE A 114 -11.67 1.93 11.60
N PRO A 115 -12.83 1.75 12.27
CA PRO A 115 -12.93 2.12 13.68
C PRO A 115 -11.97 1.31 14.55
N ASN A 116 -11.84 -0.01 14.29
CA ASN A 116 -10.97 -0.87 15.07
C ASN A 116 -9.48 -0.53 14.87
N LEU A 117 -9.05 -0.14 13.67
CA LEU A 117 -7.68 0.34 13.40
C LEU A 117 -7.26 1.44 14.39
N PHE A 118 -8.18 2.36 14.73
CA PHE A 118 -7.89 3.51 15.59
C PHE A 118 -8.33 3.34 17.05
N MET A 119 -9.04 2.26 17.38
CA MET A 119 -9.51 1.97 18.75
C MET A 119 -8.61 0.98 19.51
N VAL A 120 -7.75 0.24 18.82
CA VAL A 120 -6.86 -0.73 19.48
C VAL A 120 -5.84 -0.03 20.39
N ASP A 121 -5.76 -0.48 21.64
CA ASP A 121 -4.84 0.08 22.65
C ASP A 121 -3.37 -0.21 22.31
N GLU A 122 -3.12 -1.38 21.71
CA GLU A 122 -1.79 -1.80 21.29
C GLU A 122 -1.49 -1.32 19.87
N ARG A 123 -0.50 -0.43 19.75
CA ARG A 123 -0.08 0.12 18.45
C ARG A 123 0.42 -0.97 17.48
N THR A 124 1.01 -2.05 17.99
CA THR A 124 1.36 -3.23 17.18
C THR A 124 0.14 -3.87 16.52
N THR A 125 -1.01 -3.82 17.18
CA THR A 125 -2.27 -4.40 16.67
C THR A 125 -2.81 -3.59 15.50
N ALA A 126 -2.67 -2.27 15.51
CA ALA A 126 -3.05 -1.41 14.39
C ALA A 126 -2.33 -1.81 13.08
N LEU A 127 -1.16 -2.44 13.16
CA LEU A 127 -0.42 -2.89 11.99
C LEU A 127 -1.15 -3.99 11.21
N TYR A 128 -1.90 -4.88 11.88
CA TYR A 128 -2.69 -5.90 11.19
C TYR A 128 -3.83 -5.28 10.37
N TYR A 129 -4.44 -4.22 10.90
CA TYR A 129 -5.47 -3.49 10.18
C TYR A 129 -4.88 -2.68 9.01
N LEU A 130 -3.71 -2.05 9.20
CA LEU A 130 -3.00 -1.38 8.11
C LEU A 130 -2.61 -2.36 7.01
N ASP A 131 -2.13 -3.56 7.36
CA ASP A 131 -1.80 -4.60 6.38
C ASP A 131 -3.03 -4.99 5.56
N LEU A 132 -4.18 -5.18 6.21
CA LEU A 132 -5.42 -5.52 5.52
C LEU A 132 -5.89 -4.40 4.60
N ILE A 133 -5.89 -3.14 5.08
CA ILE A 133 -6.27 -1.99 4.24
C ILE A 133 -5.30 -1.84 3.06
N ASN A 134 -3.99 -1.97 3.29
CA ASN A 134 -2.98 -1.94 2.25
C ASN A 134 -3.26 -3.01 1.21
N PHE A 135 -3.50 -4.25 1.66
CA PHE A 135 -3.78 -5.36 0.78
C PHE A 135 -5.02 -5.08 -0.09
N ILE A 136 -6.09 -4.53 0.49
CA ILE A 136 -7.30 -4.12 -0.24
C ILE A 136 -7.03 -2.99 -1.24
N LEU A 137 -6.36 -1.91 -0.83
CA LEU A 137 -6.16 -0.70 -1.65
C LEU A 137 -5.14 -0.91 -2.79
N THR A 138 -4.24 -1.88 -2.66
CA THR A 138 -3.20 -2.11 -3.66
C THR A 138 -3.61 -3.04 -4.80
N GLN A 139 -4.73 -3.76 -4.69
CA GLN A 139 -5.17 -4.66 -5.78
C GLN A 139 -5.67 -3.88 -7.00
N ASP A 140 -5.10 -4.21 -8.15
CA ASP A 140 -5.52 -3.66 -9.44
C ASP A 140 -6.87 -4.24 -9.92
N GLU A 141 -7.22 -5.45 -9.49
CA GLU A 141 -8.36 -6.19 -10.04
C GLU A 141 -9.72 -5.59 -9.68
N TYR A 142 -9.79 -4.75 -8.63
CA TYR A 142 -11.07 -4.36 -8.01
C TYR A 142 -11.30 -2.84 -7.95
N SER A 143 -10.30 -2.03 -8.32
CA SER A 143 -10.33 -0.57 -8.21
C SER A 143 -11.53 0.05 -8.94
N ASP A 144 -11.98 -0.56 -10.04
CA ASP A 144 -13.01 -0.01 -10.92
C ASP A 144 -14.43 -0.53 -10.60
N SER A 145 -14.56 -1.42 -9.61
CA SER A 145 -15.87 -1.97 -9.25
C SER A 145 -16.70 -0.96 -8.47
N ASN A 146 -18.00 -0.86 -8.78
CA ASN A 146 -18.93 0.01 -8.03
C ASN A 146 -18.97 -0.33 -6.54
N SER A 147 -18.79 -1.61 -6.18
CA SER A 147 -18.78 -2.04 -4.77
C SER A 147 -17.54 -1.50 -4.05
N PHE A 148 -16.36 -1.61 -4.67
CA PHE A 148 -15.14 -1.04 -4.12
C PHE A 148 -15.25 0.47 -3.98
N GLN A 149 -15.70 1.18 -5.02
CA GLN A 149 -15.84 2.64 -4.97
C GLN A 149 -16.81 3.11 -3.86
N ASN A 150 -17.91 2.38 -3.65
CA ASN A 150 -18.84 2.67 -2.54
C ASN A 150 -18.20 2.52 -1.16
N GLU A 151 -17.37 1.49 -0.96
CA GLU A 151 -16.62 1.32 0.29
C GLU A 151 -15.47 2.33 0.39
N PHE A 152 -14.70 2.54 -0.67
CA PHE A 152 -13.60 3.51 -0.73
C PHE A 152 -14.04 4.92 -0.35
N ASN A 153 -15.25 5.33 -0.75
CA ASN A 153 -15.84 6.61 -0.35
C ASN A 153 -16.05 6.78 1.18
N ARG A 154 -15.89 5.71 1.98
CA ARG A 154 -15.86 5.78 3.45
C ARG A 154 -14.52 6.27 4.00
N LEU A 155 -13.45 6.21 3.21
CA LEU A 155 -12.13 6.74 3.56
C LEU A 155 -12.15 8.26 3.41
N ASP A 156 -12.84 8.91 4.33
CA ASP A 156 -13.10 10.34 4.32
C ASP A 156 -11.96 11.17 4.92
N SER A 157 -12.23 12.45 5.16
CA SER A 157 -11.26 13.38 5.74
C SER A 157 -10.86 12.99 7.18
N ILE A 158 -11.75 12.34 7.94
CA ILE A 158 -11.49 11.90 9.32
C ILE A 158 -10.56 10.69 9.30
N PHE A 159 -10.77 9.76 8.36
CA PHE A 159 -9.83 8.66 8.13
C PHE A 159 -8.41 9.18 7.83
N LEU A 160 -8.27 10.12 6.88
CA LEU A 160 -6.96 10.66 6.52
C LEU A 160 -6.27 11.38 7.69
N GLU A 161 -7.02 12.15 8.47
CA GLU A 161 -6.50 12.83 9.66
C GLU A 161 -6.00 11.82 10.70
N SER A 162 -6.81 10.80 10.99
CA SER A 162 -6.46 9.73 11.94
C SER A 162 -5.25 8.92 11.46
N LEU A 163 -5.15 8.64 10.15
CA LEU A 163 -4.02 7.95 9.54
C LEU A 163 -2.74 8.78 9.63
N ILE A 164 -2.82 10.10 9.38
CA ILE A 164 -1.66 11.00 9.51
C ILE A 164 -1.24 11.14 10.97
N ASP A 165 -2.18 11.25 11.91
CA ASP A 165 -1.86 11.28 13.33
C ASP A 165 -1.17 9.99 13.79
N LEU A 166 -1.66 8.84 13.32
CA LEU A 166 -1.01 7.55 13.56
C LEU A 166 0.40 7.49 12.95
N ALA A 167 0.57 8.00 11.73
CA ALA A 167 1.88 8.09 11.08
C ALA A 167 2.83 9.02 11.85
N LEU A 168 2.38 10.19 12.34
CA LEU A 168 3.18 11.09 13.17
C LEU A 168 3.61 10.44 14.48
N VAL A 169 2.75 9.60 15.06
CA VAL A 169 3.08 8.79 16.22
C VAL A 169 4.21 7.81 15.90
N TYR A 170 4.14 7.11 14.77
CA TYR A 170 5.20 6.18 14.33
C TYR A 170 6.47 6.88 13.85
N ASN A 171 6.40 8.12 13.39
CA ASN A 171 7.57 8.92 13.04
C ASN A 171 8.49 9.16 14.25
N GLY A 172 7.94 9.10 15.47
CA GLY A 172 8.72 9.16 16.70
C GLY A 172 9.37 7.85 17.12
N TYR A 173 9.16 6.75 16.39
CA TYR A 173 9.70 5.43 16.74
C TYR A 173 11.08 5.22 16.13
N TYR A 174 11.87 4.36 16.77
CA TYR A 174 13.17 3.94 16.22
C TYR A 174 13.00 3.00 15.02
N ASP A 175 11.97 2.15 15.05
CA ASP A 175 11.61 1.27 13.92
C ASP A 175 10.68 2.00 12.96
N THR A 176 11.07 2.09 11.69
CA THR A 176 10.32 2.78 10.63
C THR A 176 9.29 1.88 9.95
N ALA A 177 9.30 0.56 10.19
CA ALA A 177 8.36 -0.36 9.53
C ALA A 177 6.87 0.00 9.76
N PRO A 178 6.44 0.38 10.99
CA PRO A 178 5.07 0.87 11.22
C PRO A 178 4.71 2.12 10.40
N LEU A 179 5.63 3.08 10.31
CA LEU A 179 5.42 4.31 9.55
C LEU A 179 5.25 4.01 8.05
N TYR A 180 6.04 3.06 7.53
CA TYR A 180 5.97 2.70 6.12
C TYR A 180 4.66 2.03 5.76
N LYS A 181 4.07 1.25 6.67
CA LYS A 181 2.71 0.72 6.48
C LYS A 181 1.68 1.85 6.33
N CYS A 182 1.81 2.94 7.09
CA CYS A 182 0.95 4.11 6.91
C CYS A 182 1.18 4.79 5.55
N PHE A 183 2.44 4.94 5.10
CA PHE A 183 2.71 5.49 3.77
C PHE A 183 2.15 4.61 2.66
N TYR A 184 2.26 3.28 2.77
CA TYR A 184 1.65 2.37 1.81
C TYR A 184 0.12 2.49 1.80
N THR A 185 -0.50 2.76 2.95
CA THR A 185 -1.94 3.06 3.01
C THR A 185 -2.27 4.37 2.30
N MET A 186 -1.45 5.41 2.49
CA MET A 186 -1.60 6.69 1.80
C MET A 186 -1.41 6.56 0.28
N PHE A 187 -0.44 5.76 -0.16
CA PHE A 187 -0.21 5.46 -1.57
C PHE A 187 -1.36 4.67 -2.17
N GLY A 188 -1.84 3.64 -1.48
CA GLY A 188 -3.04 2.90 -1.86
C GLY A 188 -4.28 3.80 -1.94
N TYR A 189 -4.43 4.75 -1.01
CA TYR A 189 -5.49 5.74 -1.05
C TYR A 189 -5.38 6.63 -2.30
N GLN A 190 -4.20 7.17 -2.56
CA GLN A 190 -3.96 8.04 -3.71
C GLN A 190 -4.19 7.31 -5.05
N LYS A 191 -3.74 6.05 -5.16
CA LYS A 191 -3.96 5.20 -6.33
C LYS A 191 -5.43 5.09 -6.73
N ASN A 192 -6.32 4.99 -5.74
CA ASN A 192 -7.75 4.79 -5.96
C ASN A 192 -8.57 6.10 -5.92
N THR A 193 -7.91 7.24 -5.70
CA THR A 193 -8.59 8.54 -5.68
C THR A 193 -8.78 9.05 -7.11
N ILE A 194 -10.03 9.23 -7.51
CA ILE A 194 -10.37 9.90 -8.77
C ILE A 194 -10.65 11.37 -8.47
N CYS A 195 -9.75 12.26 -8.90
CA CYS A 195 -9.96 13.70 -8.76
C CYS A 195 -9.32 14.49 -9.91
N ASP A 196 -9.96 15.59 -10.32
CA ASP A 196 -9.48 16.47 -11.39
C ASP A 196 -8.32 17.39 -10.96
N ASN A 197 -8.10 17.51 -9.64
CA ASN A 197 -7.08 18.36 -9.01
C ASN A 197 -6.23 17.51 -8.05
N TYR A 198 -5.58 18.15 -7.07
CA TYR A 198 -4.87 17.45 -6.00
C TYR A 198 -5.78 16.56 -5.15
N SER A 199 -5.24 15.38 -4.84
CA SER A 199 -5.83 14.39 -3.94
C SER A 199 -6.23 15.01 -2.58
N PRO A 200 -7.33 14.54 -1.95
CA PRO A 200 -7.67 14.90 -0.58
C PRO A 200 -6.52 14.65 0.42
N LEU A 201 -5.66 13.66 0.14
CA LEU A 201 -4.45 13.39 0.92
C LEU A 201 -3.50 14.59 0.95
N VAL A 202 -3.17 15.16 -0.22
CA VAL A 202 -2.27 16.33 -0.34
C VAL A 202 -2.82 17.51 0.46
N ARG A 203 -4.13 17.78 0.31
CA ARG A 203 -4.80 18.86 1.05
C ARG A 203 -4.77 18.63 2.56
N LYS A 204 -4.98 17.38 3.00
CA LYS A 204 -4.93 17.03 4.42
C LYS A 204 -3.51 17.15 4.97
N LEU A 205 -2.49 16.69 4.25
CA LEU A 205 -1.08 16.86 4.63
C LEU A 205 -0.73 18.33 4.86
N TYR A 206 -1.14 19.23 3.95
CA TYR A 206 -0.91 20.67 4.13
C TYR A 206 -1.76 21.33 5.24
N SER A 207 -2.86 20.70 5.66
CA SER A 207 -3.65 21.20 6.79
C SER A 207 -3.06 20.84 8.16
N ILE A 208 -2.13 19.89 8.23
CA ILE A 208 -1.52 19.41 9.47
C ILE A 208 -0.11 19.98 9.59
N GLN A 209 0.10 20.86 10.57
CA GLN A 209 1.35 21.62 10.75
C GLN A 209 2.61 20.73 10.83
N LYS A 210 2.50 19.54 11.43
CA LYS A 210 3.62 18.61 11.61
C LYS A 210 3.86 17.68 10.42
N ALA A 211 2.97 17.62 9.44
CA ALA A 211 3.11 16.71 8.31
C ALA A 211 4.46 16.84 7.55
N PRO A 212 5.07 18.05 7.40
CA PRO A 212 6.41 18.18 6.82
C PRO A 212 7.52 17.36 7.52
N GLU A 213 7.31 16.92 8.77
CA GLU A 213 8.23 15.99 9.46
C GLU A 213 8.34 14.63 8.77
N PHE A 214 7.42 14.30 7.85
CA PHE A 214 7.48 13.10 7.00
C PHE A 214 8.47 13.20 5.84
N GLY A 215 8.95 14.41 5.50
CA GLY A 215 9.83 14.64 4.36
C GLY A 215 11.02 13.67 4.29
N PRO A 216 11.84 13.55 5.35
CA PRO A 216 12.97 12.63 5.37
C PRO A 216 12.60 11.16 5.14
N GLU A 217 11.44 10.71 5.64
CA GLU A 217 11.02 9.31 5.52
C GLU A 217 10.39 9.00 4.16
N LEU A 218 9.69 9.96 3.54
CA LEU A 218 9.29 9.84 2.13
C LEU A 218 10.51 9.73 1.21
N ILE A 219 11.57 10.47 1.51
CA ILE A 219 12.85 10.40 0.78
C ILE A 219 13.55 9.07 1.03
N ALA A 220 13.56 8.60 2.28
CA ALA A 220 14.12 7.31 2.64
C ALA A 220 13.39 6.18 1.92
N LEU A 221 12.06 6.26 1.77
CA LEU A 221 11.29 5.34 0.95
C LEU A 221 11.72 5.43 -0.52
N LEU A 222 11.75 6.63 -1.12
CA LEU A 222 12.16 6.80 -2.52
C LEU A 222 13.56 6.22 -2.82
N ASN A 223 14.47 6.28 -1.84
CA ASN A 223 15.83 5.74 -1.96
C ASN A 223 15.94 4.24 -1.71
N ARG A 224 14.87 3.56 -1.27
CA ARG A 224 14.81 2.11 -1.06
C ARG A 224 14.11 1.44 -2.26
N ASP A 225 14.26 0.12 -2.35
CA ASP A 225 13.47 -0.71 -3.27
C ASP A 225 12.00 -0.75 -2.79
N ILE A 226 11.26 0.37 -2.92
CA ILE A 226 9.80 0.38 -2.79
C ILE A 226 9.26 -0.69 -3.73
N GLU A 227 8.24 -1.44 -3.30
CA GLU A 227 7.52 -2.30 -4.22
C GLU A 227 7.19 -1.53 -5.49
N TYR A 228 7.63 -2.03 -6.64
CA TYR A 228 7.54 -1.33 -7.92
C TYR A 228 6.13 -0.79 -8.22
N LYS A 229 5.10 -1.46 -7.69
CA LYS A 229 3.69 -1.07 -7.81
C LYS A 229 3.29 0.22 -7.06
N LEU A 230 4.07 0.63 -6.05
CA LEU A 230 3.82 1.80 -5.21
C LEU A 230 4.77 2.96 -5.50
N LEU A 231 5.87 2.72 -6.23
CA LEU A 231 6.79 3.77 -6.67
C LEU A 231 6.07 4.90 -7.45
N PRO A 232 5.16 4.61 -8.40
CA PRO A 232 4.35 5.64 -9.07
C PRO A 232 3.60 6.57 -8.11
N GLN A 233 3.02 6.02 -7.04
CA GLN A 233 2.25 6.80 -6.06
C GLN A 233 3.16 7.61 -5.14
N CYS A 234 4.33 7.08 -4.80
CA CYS A 234 5.34 7.84 -4.06
C CYS A 234 5.83 9.05 -4.88
N LEU A 235 6.20 8.84 -6.15
CA LEU A 235 6.62 9.90 -7.07
C LEU A 235 5.49 10.91 -7.31
N SER A 236 4.27 10.44 -7.57
CA SER A 236 3.10 11.30 -7.75
C SER A 236 2.79 12.14 -6.52
N LEU A 237 2.90 11.57 -5.30
CA LEU A 237 2.71 12.35 -4.07
C LEU A 237 3.78 13.44 -3.93
N ILE A 238 5.06 13.10 -4.15
CA ILE A 238 6.15 14.09 -4.11
C ILE A 238 5.90 15.20 -5.13
N ASN A 239 5.50 14.83 -6.34
CA ASN A 239 5.16 15.75 -7.42
C ASN A 239 4.04 16.72 -7.04
N ASP A 240 2.95 16.17 -6.51
CA ASP A 240 1.79 16.93 -6.08
C ASP A 240 2.13 17.86 -4.91
N LEU A 241 3.00 17.43 -3.99
CA LEU A 241 3.44 18.27 -2.87
C LEU A 241 4.19 19.50 -3.35
N PHE A 242 5.10 19.38 -4.32
CA PHE A 242 5.79 20.52 -4.95
C PHE A 242 4.82 21.41 -5.73
N SER A 243 3.96 20.81 -6.54
CA SER A 243 3.04 21.53 -7.40
C SER A 243 2.01 22.33 -6.57
N PHE A 244 1.48 21.72 -5.51
CA PHE A 244 0.56 22.36 -4.57
C PHE A 244 1.20 23.56 -3.87
N SER A 245 2.44 23.45 -3.36
CA SER A 245 3.08 24.60 -2.71
C SER A 245 3.31 25.77 -3.68
N GLN A 246 3.68 25.45 -4.92
CA GLN A 246 3.92 26.46 -5.96
C GLN A 246 2.62 27.16 -6.39
N GLU A 247 1.57 26.40 -6.70
CA GLU A 247 0.29 26.93 -7.18
C GLU A 247 -0.40 27.81 -6.13
N PHE A 248 -0.39 27.38 -4.86
CA PHE A 248 -1.03 28.11 -3.77
C PHE A 248 -0.10 29.10 -3.07
N ASN A 249 1.17 29.23 -3.50
CA ASN A 249 2.18 30.10 -2.92
C ASN A 249 2.31 29.94 -1.39
N ILE A 250 2.43 28.69 -0.94
CA ILE A 250 2.63 28.31 0.46
C ILE A 250 4.01 27.66 0.66
N GLY A 251 4.41 27.43 1.91
CA GLY A 251 5.70 26.81 2.23
C GLY A 251 5.83 25.42 1.60
N CYS A 252 7.00 25.12 1.03
CA CYS A 252 7.30 23.81 0.48
C CYS A 252 7.23 22.74 1.58
N PHE A 253 6.68 21.57 1.25
CA PHE A 253 6.61 20.44 2.18
C PHE A 253 7.99 19.91 2.57
N PHE A 254 8.95 19.94 1.64
CA PHE A 254 10.31 19.46 1.85
C PHE A 254 11.24 20.60 2.27
N TYR A 255 12.13 20.34 3.23
CA TYR A 255 13.16 21.32 3.60
C TYR A 255 14.20 21.48 2.49
N THR A 256 14.93 22.59 2.50
CA THR A 256 15.95 22.90 1.48
C THR A 256 17.00 21.80 1.28
N LEU A 257 17.40 21.11 2.36
CA LEU A 257 18.34 19.99 2.26
C LEU A 257 17.70 18.73 1.67
N ASP A 258 16.45 18.47 2.04
CA ASP A 258 15.65 17.35 1.52
C ASP A 258 15.49 17.45 0.00
N ILE A 259 15.22 18.66 -0.51
CA ILE A 259 15.13 18.91 -1.96
C ILE A 259 16.42 18.50 -2.69
N LYS A 260 17.60 18.77 -2.12
CA LYS A 260 18.88 18.36 -2.71
C LYS A 260 19.02 16.84 -2.75
N VAL A 261 18.62 16.15 -1.69
CA VAL A 261 18.65 14.69 -1.62
C VAL A 261 17.67 14.07 -2.62
N ILE A 262 16.47 14.63 -2.75
CA ILE A 262 15.50 14.20 -3.78
C ILE A 262 16.11 14.32 -5.17
N ILE A 263 16.72 15.47 -5.50
CA ILE A 263 17.39 15.67 -6.80
C ILE A 263 18.51 14.65 -7.01
N ASP A 264 19.31 14.38 -5.98
CA ASP A 264 20.39 13.39 -6.06
C ASP A 264 19.87 11.98 -6.36
N ILE A 265 18.77 11.57 -5.71
CA ILE A 265 18.10 10.30 -5.96
C ILE A 265 17.55 10.28 -7.39
N ILE A 266 16.78 11.29 -7.79
CA ILE A 266 16.14 11.33 -9.11
C ILE A 266 17.19 11.26 -10.24
N ILE A 267 18.27 12.04 -10.16
CA ILE A 267 19.35 12.00 -11.17
C ILE A 267 19.97 10.60 -11.25
N ARG A 268 20.25 9.99 -10.09
CA ARG A 268 20.83 8.65 -10.01
C ARG A 268 19.89 7.60 -10.61
N GLU A 269 18.61 7.64 -10.28
CA GLU A 269 17.63 6.68 -10.80
C GLU A 269 17.46 6.85 -12.31
N ILE A 270 17.30 8.07 -12.83
CA ILE A 270 17.20 8.32 -14.28
C ILE A 270 18.40 7.72 -15.03
N HIS A 271 19.62 7.89 -14.49
CA HIS A 271 20.84 7.36 -15.09
C HIS A 271 20.94 5.82 -15.01
N ASN A 272 20.44 5.21 -13.93
CA ASN A 272 20.59 3.78 -13.69
C ASN A 272 19.45 2.92 -14.26
N LEU A 273 18.29 3.51 -14.54
CA LEU A 273 17.14 2.81 -15.10
C LEU A 273 17.42 2.31 -16.52
N ASP A 274 17.03 1.06 -16.79
CA ASP A 274 17.11 0.44 -18.11
C ASP A 274 16.36 1.28 -19.15
N GLU A 275 16.84 1.31 -20.40
CA GLU A 275 16.32 2.13 -21.51
C GLU A 275 14.79 2.09 -21.67
N MET A 276 14.10 1.05 -21.21
CA MET A 276 12.65 0.89 -21.35
C MET A 276 11.86 0.86 -20.04
N ASP A 277 12.49 1.23 -18.91
CA ASP A 277 11.79 1.25 -17.64
C ASP A 277 10.73 2.38 -17.62
N PRO A 278 9.44 2.05 -17.43
CA PRO A 278 8.38 3.05 -17.41
C PRO A 278 8.44 3.97 -16.19
N ALA A 279 9.30 3.73 -15.19
CA ALA A 279 9.50 4.68 -14.10
C ALA A 279 10.26 5.95 -14.55
N ARG A 280 11.03 5.89 -15.65
CA ARG A 280 11.88 7.02 -16.08
C ARG A 280 11.09 8.31 -16.29
N TRP A 281 9.97 8.24 -17.02
CA TRP A 281 9.18 9.43 -17.32
C TRP A 281 8.60 10.05 -16.04
N GLN A 282 8.27 9.24 -15.03
CA GLN A 282 7.77 9.71 -13.74
C GLN A 282 8.85 10.46 -12.98
N TYR A 283 10.08 9.92 -12.93
CA TYR A 283 11.22 10.63 -12.35
C TYR A 283 11.50 11.97 -13.07
N LEU A 284 11.44 11.99 -14.40
CA LEU A 284 11.62 13.21 -15.18
C LEU A 284 10.50 14.22 -14.93
N GLU A 285 9.26 13.77 -14.77
CA GLU A 285 8.14 14.64 -14.41
C GLU A 285 8.36 15.32 -13.06
N VAL A 286 8.73 14.55 -12.03
CA VAL A 286 9.07 15.12 -10.70
C VAL A 286 10.23 16.11 -10.83
N LEU A 287 11.29 15.77 -11.55
CA LEU A 287 12.43 16.66 -11.76
C LEU A 287 12.03 17.97 -12.46
N SER A 288 11.20 17.87 -13.49
CA SER A 288 10.67 18.99 -14.25
C SER A 288 9.89 19.97 -13.36
N ASN A 289 9.09 19.45 -12.43
CA ASN A 289 8.31 20.24 -11.49
C ASN A 289 9.16 20.83 -10.36
N ILE A 290 10.18 20.10 -9.88
CA ILE A 290 11.16 20.65 -8.92
C ILE A 290 11.89 21.84 -9.54
N ILE A 291 12.32 21.76 -10.80
CA ILE A 291 13.05 22.85 -11.48
C ILE A 291 12.22 24.13 -11.60
N ASP A 292 10.92 24.01 -11.81
CA ASP A 292 10.01 25.16 -11.86
C ASP A 292 9.71 25.75 -10.48
N HIS A 293 9.95 24.99 -9.42
CA HIS A 293 9.63 25.41 -8.06
C HIS A 293 10.57 26.54 -7.58
N SER A 294 9.98 27.54 -6.93
CA SER A 294 10.73 28.73 -6.46
C SER A 294 11.89 28.42 -5.52
N GLU A 295 11.78 27.37 -4.71
CA GLU A 295 12.88 26.91 -3.84
C GLU A 295 14.08 26.37 -4.64
N TYR A 296 13.86 25.63 -5.72
CA TYR A 296 14.97 25.21 -6.60
C TYR A 296 15.58 26.40 -7.31
N GLN A 297 14.76 27.34 -7.81
CA GLN A 297 15.25 28.52 -8.53
C GLN A 297 16.21 29.38 -7.69
N LYS A 298 16.07 29.37 -6.36
CA LYS A 298 17.00 30.05 -5.44
C LYS A 298 18.29 29.25 -5.20
N LEU A 299 18.23 27.92 -5.34
CA LEU A 299 19.32 27.00 -5.02
C LEU A 299 20.22 26.70 -6.21
N GLU A 300 19.63 26.55 -7.40
CA GLU A 300 20.31 26.14 -8.64
C GLU A 300 21.19 24.89 -8.45
N TYR A 301 20.72 23.93 -7.65
CA TYR A 301 21.50 22.76 -7.26
C TYR A 301 21.67 21.79 -8.42
N LYS A 302 22.93 21.43 -8.73
CA LYS A 302 23.29 20.40 -9.74
C LYS A 302 22.78 20.65 -11.16
N VAL A 303 22.64 21.92 -11.58
CA VAL A 303 22.22 22.29 -12.94
C VAL A 303 23.01 21.55 -14.04
N GLN A 304 24.34 21.44 -13.91
CA GLN A 304 25.17 20.77 -14.94
C GLN A 304 24.98 19.25 -14.95
N ASP A 305 24.87 18.61 -13.78
CA ASP A 305 24.63 17.16 -13.68
C ASP A 305 23.26 16.81 -14.29
N ILE A 306 22.24 17.63 -13.99
CA ILE A 306 20.91 17.47 -14.59
C ILE A 306 21.02 17.58 -16.12
N ARG A 307 21.66 18.64 -16.64
CA ARG A 307 21.85 18.84 -18.09
C ARG A 307 22.53 17.64 -18.74
N SER A 308 23.56 17.09 -18.10
CA SER A 308 24.26 15.90 -18.61
C SER A 308 23.30 14.72 -18.74
N VAL A 309 22.63 14.35 -17.64
CA VAL A 309 21.77 13.17 -17.60
C VAL A 309 20.58 13.29 -18.56
N VAL A 310 19.93 14.45 -18.66
CA VAL A 310 18.82 14.60 -19.60
C VAL A 310 19.26 14.69 -21.06
N SER A 311 20.49 15.14 -21.34
CA SER A 311 21.03 15.17 -22.71
C SER A 311 21.31 13.76 -23.24
N ASP A 312 21.76 12.84 -22.37
CA ASP A 312 22.02 11.44 -22.74
C ASP A 312 20.73 10.72 -23.18
N LEU A 313 19.57 11.16 -22.69
CA LEU A 313 18.26 10.63 -23.08
C LEU A 313 17.78 11.10 -24.47
N LEU A 314 18.43 12.11 -25.06
CA LEU A 314 18.05 12.70 -26.35
C LEU A 314 18.76 12.06 -27.55
N ASP A 315 19.52 10.98 -27.35
CA ASP A 315 20.03 10.19 -28.48
C ASP A 315 18.86 9.68 -29.36
N GLU A 316 19.07 9.64 -30.68
CA GLU A 316 18.02 9.25 -31.65
C GLU A 316 17.46 7.86 -31.34
N ARG A 317 18.31 6.94 -30.87
CA ARG A 317 17.89 5.58 -30.51
C ARG A 317 17.06 5.53 -29.23
N SER A 318 17.41 6.33 -28.23
CA SER A 318 16.70 6.40 -26.95
C SER A 318 15.32 7.04 -27.11
N THR A 319 15.24 8.09 -27.92
CA THR A 319 13.99 8.83 -28.18
C THR A 319 12.99 8.07 -29.05
N GLU A 320 13.47 7.24 -30.00
CA GLU A 320 12.59 6.35 -30.77
C GLU A 320 11.91 5.30 -29.88
N LYS A 321 12.65 4.81 -28.86
CA LYS A 321 12.16 3.80 -27.91
C LYS A 321 11.23 4.41 -26.86
N ASP A 322 11.63 5.51 -26.22
CA ASP A 322 10.90 6.18 -25.14
C ASP A 322 10.64 7.67 -25.47
N PRO A 323 9.64 7.95 -26.32
CA PRO A 323 9.35 9.30 -26.78
C PRO A 323 8.83 10.23 -25.67
N ILE A 324 8.20 9.67 -24.63
CA ILE A 324 7.68 10.45 -23.50
C ILE A 324 8.85 11.02 -22.70
N SER A 325 9.80 10.17 -22.30
CA SER A 325 11.00 10.64 -21.58
C SER A 325 11.83 11.60 -22.43
N GLY A 326 11.95 11.37 -23.74
CA GLY A 326 12.64 12.32 -24.64
C GLY A 326 11.99 13.70 -24.65
N THR A 327 10.65 13.77 -24.69
CA THR A 327 9.89 15.03 -24.65
C THR A 327 10.08 15.77 -23.32
N LEU A 328 10.06 15.03 -22.20
CA LEU A 328 10.30 15.59 -20.87
C LEU A 328 11.74 16.07 -20.70
N ALA A 329 12.73 15.30 -21.17
CA ALA A 329 14.14 15.66 -21.16
C ALA A 329 14.39 16.97 -21.94
N GLN A 330 13.79 17.12 -23.12
CA GLN A 330 13.89 18.35 -23.91
C GLN A 330 13.23 19.54 -23.18
N THR A 331 12.09 19.31 -22.53
CA THR A 331 11.41 20.34 -21.71
C THR A 331 12.32 20.80 -20.57
N ILE A 332 12.95 19.87 -19.86
CA ILE A 332 13.89 20.16 -18.78
C ILE A 332 15.09 20.95 -19.29
N LEU A 333 15.71 20.54 -20.41
CA LEU A 333 16.82 21.30 -20.99
C LEU A 333 16.44 22.74 -21.32
N ASN A 334 15.26 22.96 -21.88
CA ASN A 334 14.77 24.30 -22.21
C ASN A 334 14.61 25.16 -20.95
N LYS A 335 14.05 24.60 -19.87
CA LYS A 335 13.95 25.28 -18.56
C LYS A 335 15.32 25.66 -18.03
N LEU A 336 16.30 24.77 -18.16
CA LEU A 336 17.65 24.96 -17.65
C LEU A 336 18.46 26.03 -18.41
N GLN A 337 18.05 26.45 -19.61
CA GLN A 337 18.74 27.53 -20.36
C GLN A 337 18.70 28.88 -19.63
N ASN A 338 17.71 29.08 -18.76
CA ASN A 338 17.53 30.33 -18.00
C ASN A 338 18.46 30.45 -16.79
N PHE A 339 19.16 29.37 -16.44
CA PHE A 339 20.09 29.34 -15.31
C PHE A 339 21.51 29.64 -15.79
N SER A 340 22.16 30.60 -15.13
CA SER A 340 23.54 31.00 -15.43
C SER A 340 24.54 29.86 -15.18
N LEU A 341 25.58 29.79 -16.02
CA LEU A 341 26.69 28.83 -15.92
C LEU A 341 27.55 29.05 -14.66
#